data_AF-A0A3P7QN94-F1
#
_entry.id   AF-A0A3P7QN94-F1
#
_cell.length_a   1.000
_cell.length_b   1.000
_cell.length_c   1.000
_cell.angle_alpha   90.00
_cell.angle_beta   90.00
_cell.angle_gamma   90.00
#
_symmetry.space_group_name_H-M   'P 1'
#
loop_
_entity.id
_entity.type
_entity.pdbx_description
1 polymer ?
#
loop_
_entity_poly.entity_id
_entity_poly.type
_entity_poly.pdbx_seq_one_letter_code
_entity_poly.pdbx_strand_id
1 'polypeptide(L)' 'MEEALADFLAAYELKPEWIENLVWLIRTYLALNDKANAKKYINKLLVLTPANEDERDKVNEAKKLLAKC' A
#
# COMPACT_ATOMS: atom_id res chain seq x y z
N MET A 1 -2.09 -14.32 7.61
CA MET A 1 -1.82 -13.46 6.44
C MET A 1 -3.13 -12.98 5.81
N GLU A 2 -4.11 -13.87 5.65
CA GLU A 2 -5.46 -13.50 5.20
C GLU A 2 -6.25 -12.68 6.23
N GLU A 3 -6.09 -12.97 7.54
CA GLU A 3 -6.72 -12.17 8.62
C GLU A 3 -6.22 -10.72 8.62
N ALA A 4 -4.90 -10.51 8.52
CA ALA A 4 -4.31 -9.17 8.42
C ALA A 4 -4.79 -8.42 7.17
N LEU A 5 -4.99 -9.14 6.05
CA LEU A 5 -5.54 -8.53 4.83
C LEU A 5 -6.96 -8.00 5.07
N ALA A 6 -7.82 -8.74 5.76
CA ALA A 6 -9.18 -8.30 6.07
C ALA A 6 -9.18 -7.03 6.93
N ASP A 7 -8.33 -6.96 7.95
CA ASP A 7 -8.21 -5.79 8.82
C ASP A 7 -7.73 -4.54 8.05
N PHE A 8 -6.71 -4.70 7.19
CA PHE A 8 -6.20 -3.58 6.39
C PHE A 8 -7.21 -3.13 5.32
N LEU A 9 -8.01 -4.06 4.77
CA LEU A 9 -9.10 -3.71 3.86
C LEU A 9 -10.21 -2.95 4.59
N ALA A 10 -10.60 -3.38 5.79
CA ALA A 10 -11.56 -2.64 6.61
C ALA A 10 -11.05 -1.22 6.96
N ALA A 11 -9.77 -1.09 7.33
CA ALA A 11 -9.14 0.20 7.55
C ALA A 11 -9.10 1.06 6.28
N TYR A 12 -8.93 0.43 5.10
CA TYR A 12 -8.96 1.12 3.82
C TYR A 12 -10.33 1.71 3.49
N GLU A 13 -11.41 0.98 3.78
CA GLU A 13 -12.78 1.50 3.61
C GLU A 13 -13.04 2.74 4.50
N LEU A 14 -12.44 2.79 5.69
CA LEU A 14 -12.58 3.93 6.60
C LEU A 14 -11.71 5.12 6.22
N LYS A 15 -10.47 4.89 5.78
CA LYS A 15 -9.51 5.93 5.41
C LYS A 15 -8.68 5.52 4.19
N PRO A 16 -9.19 5.72 2.96
CA PRO A 16 -8.53 5.30 1.73
C PRO A 16 -7.17 5.95 1.47
N GLU A 17 -6.94 7.13 2.06
CA GLU A 17 -5.72 7.93 1.88
C GLU A 17 -4.69 7.68 2.99
N TRP A 18 -4.89 6.67 3.84
CA TRP A 18 -3.94 6.34 4.88
C TRP A 18 -2.71 5.63 4.30
N ILE A 19 -1.64 6.40 4.06
CA ILE A 19 -0.40 5.94 3.43
C ILE A 19 0.18 4.70 4.14
N GLU A 20 0.22 4.70 5.47
CA GLU A 20 0.69 3.54 6.24
C GLU A 20 -0.09 2.27 5.92
N ASN A 21 -1.43 2.34 5.98
CA ASN A 21 -2.29 1.19 5.70
C ASN A 21 -2.14 0.70 4.26
N LEU A 22 -2.00 1.61 3.30
CA LEU A 22 -1.73 1.26 1.91
C LEU A 22 -0.41 0.50 1.75
N VAL A 23 0.67 0.89 2.45
CA VAL A 23 1.93 0.13 2.45
C VAL A 23 1.73 -1.28 3.00
N TRP A 24 0.97 -1.44 4.07
CA TRP A 24 0.67 -2.76 4.62
C TRP A 24 -0.16 -3.63 3.68
N LEU A 25 -1.15 -3.06 2.99
CA LEU A 25 -1.89 -3.76 1.94
C LEU A 25 -0.95 -4.23 0.82
N ILE A 26 -0.09 -3.34 0.32
CA ILE A 26 0.86 -3.67 -0.76
C ILE A 26 1.77 -4.83 -0.33
N ARG A 27 2.39 -4.74 0.86
CA ARG A 27 3.27 -5.79 1.38
C ARG A 27 2.53 -7.12 1.57
N THR A 28 1.31 -7.07 2.08
CA THR A 28 0.46 -8.26 2.26
C THR A 28 0.15 -8.93 0.92
N TYR A 29 -0.27 -8.16 -0.09
CA TYR A 29 -0.54 -8.70 -1.43
C TYR A 29 0.72 -9.25 -2.10
N LEU A 30 1.88 -8.62 -1.93
CA LEU A 30 3.16 -9.15 -2.42
C LEU A 30 3.53 -10.48 -1.75
N ALA A 31 3.30 -10.60 -0.42
CA ALA A 31 3.56 -11.83 0.31
C ALA A 31 2.62 -12.98 -0.13
N LEU A 32 1.39 -12.65 -0.55
CA LEU A 32 0.44 -13.58 -1.16
C LEU A 32 0.71 -13.87 -2.65
N ASN A 33 1.79 -13.31 -3.23
CA ASN A 33 2.12 -13.35 -4.65
C ASN A 33 1.03 -12.77 -5.58
N ASP A 34 0.12 -11.96 -5.03
CA ASP A 34 -0.91 -11.25 -5.78
C ASP A 34 -0.38 -9.88 -6.24
N LYS A 35 0.45 -9.93 -7.27
CA LYS A 35 1.05 -8.71 -7.86
C LYS A 35 0.01 -7.78 -8.48
N ALA A 36 -1.14 -8.30 -8.90
CA ALA A 36 -2.20 -7.49 -9.51
C ALA A 36 -2.80 -6.53 -8.48
N ASN A 37 -3.19 -7.04 -7.30
CA ASN A 37 -3.67 -6.19 -6.22
C ASN A 37 -2.57 -5.32 -5.62
N ALA A 38 -1.33 -5.82 -5.50
CA ALA A 38 -0.21 -4.98 -5.07
C ALA A 38 -0.05 -3.74 -5.97
N LYS A 39 -0.04 -3.91 -7.31
CA LYS A 39 0.03 -2.80 -8.28
C LYS A 39 -1.14 -1.82 -8.12
N LYS A 40 -2.36 -2.33 -7.92
CA LYS A 40 -3.55 -1.50 -7.69
C LYS A 40 -3.36 -0.55 -6.51
N TYR A 41 -2.90 -1.05 -5.36
CA TYR A 41 -2.72 -0.22 -4.17
C TYR A 41 -1.45 0.65 -4.24
N ILE A 42 -0.39 0.20 -4.92
CA ILE A 42 0.76 1.07 -5.23
C ILE A 42 0.29 2.30 -6.02
N ASN A 43 -0.46 2.11 -7.11
CA ASN A 43 -0.93 3.23 -7.94
C ASN A 43 -1.83 4.20 -7.15
N LYS A 44 -2.65 3.70 -6.22
CA LYS A 44 -3.42 4.55 -5.30
C LYS A 44 -2.54 5.37 -4.37
N LEU A 45 -1.50 4.77 -3.81
CA LEU A 45 -0.58 5.46 -2.91
C LEU A 45 0.27 6.51 -3.64
N LEU A 46 0.65 6.28 -4.90
CA LEU A 46 1.48 7.21 -5.68
C LEU A 46 0.80 8.54 -6.04
N VAL A 47 -0.54 8.62 -5.97
CA VAL A 47 -1.28 9.86 -6.23
C VAL A 47 -1.56 10.66 -4.95
N LEU A 48 -1.19 10.14 -3.78
CA LEU A 48 -1.38 10.85 -2.51
C LEU A 48 -0.27 11.86 -2.27
N THR A 49 -0.60 12.92 -1.53
CA THR A 49 0.37 13.92 -1.08
C THR A 49 0.85 13.58 0.32
N PRO A 50 2.14 13.22 0.51
CA PRO A 50 2.70 12.96 1.84
C PRO A 50 2.69 14.21 2.72
N ALA A 51 2.25 14.07 3.97
CA ALA A 51 2.21 15.14 4.95
C ALA A 51 3.56 15.35 5.67
N ASN A 52 4.40 14.31 5.75
CA ASN A 52 5.66 14.33 6.46
C ASN A 52 6.75 13.51 5.75
N GLU A 53 7.95 13.48 6.32
CA GLU A 53 9.11 12.77 5.74
C GLU A 53 8.91 11.26 5.68
N ASP A 54 8.38 10.68 6.74
CA ASP A 54 8.11 9.25 6.84
C ASP A 54 7.10 8.78 5.76
N GLU A 55 6.05 9.56 5.49
CA GLU A 55 5.12 9.27 4.40
C GLU A 55 5.78 9.46 3.01
N ARG A 56 6.70 10.42 2.85
CA ARG A 56 7.46 10.57 1.60
C ARG A 56 8.34 9.35 1.34
N ASP A 57 8.97 8.82 2.38
CA ASP A 57 9.79 7.62 2.28
C ASP A 57 8.97 6.41 1.87
N LYS A 58 7.76 6.27 2.40
CA LYS A 58 6.80 5.22 2.00
C LYS A 58 6.36 5.34 0.55
N VAL A 59 6.08 6.55 0.07
CA VAL A 59 5.81 6.79 -1.36
C VAL A 59 7.00 6.42 -2.24
N ASN A 60 8.22 6.76 -1.80
CA ASN A 60 9.43 6.40 -2.54
C ASN A 60 9.71 4.89 -2.52
N GLU A 61 9.44 4.19 -1.42
CA GLU A 61 9.48 2.72 -1.35
C GLU A 61 8.51 2.10 -2.34
N ALA A 62 7.26 2.56 -2.38
CA ALA A 62 6.24 2.03 -3.28
C ALA A 62 6.62 2.22 -4.76
N LYS A 63 7.26 3.33 -5.14
CA LYS A 63 7.83 3.52 -6.50
C LYS A 63 8.86 2.43 -6.85
N LYS A 64 9.74 2.08 -5.91
CA LYS A 64 10.74 1.03 -6.10
C LYS A 64 10.09 -0.36 -6.19
N LEU A 65 9.04 -0.60 -5.42
CA LEU A 65 8.26 -1.85 -5.47
C LEU A 65 7.54 -2.00 -6.81
N LEU A 66 6.95 -0.92 -7.35
CA LEU A 66 6.27 -0.94 -8.64
C LEU A 66 7.17 -1.45 -9.77
N ALA A 67 8.42 -1.01 -9.79
CA ALA A 67 9.41 -1.43 -10.78
C ALA A 67 9.77 -2.93 -10.72
N LYS A 68 9.44 -3.62 -9.62
CA LYS A 68 9.68 -5.05 -9.38
C LYS A 68 8.43 -5.93 -9.55
N CYS A 69 7.26 -5.31 -9.66
CA CYS A 69 5.98 -6.01 -9.81
C CYS A 69 5.67 -6.27 -11.28
#